data_AF-A0A523K354-F1
#
_entry.id   AF-A0A523K354-F1
#
_cell.length_a   1.000
_cell.length_b   1.000
_cell.length_c   1.000
_cell.angle_alpha   90.00
_cell.angle_beta   90.00
_cell.angle_gamma   90.00
#
_symmetry.space_group_name_H-M   'P 1'
#
loop_
_entity.id
_entity.type
_entity.pdbx_description
1 polymer ?
#
loop_
_entity_poly.entity_id
_entity_poly.type
_entity_poly.pdbx_seq_one_letter_code
_entity_poly.pdbx_strand_id
1 'polypeptide(L)'
;ARNLVLGLTGARWVRTPGTGIVAHYYQQLTRTSASLALAADVVMITLGGRLKRLERLSARLGDVLSYLYLASAALKRFEDQGSKDADRPLLHWSCRELLYRSQIAFDELFKNLPNRWIAIALRMLVFPLGMRYDSPNDANDRRVARLLMRPSAARDRLTEGVYVGSVDDPVGRVEHALRLAVAVESVMRKVQRALRSGLIEADTPEEQIAQAVARAIIDEDEAAGLRAADAARFDAITVDEFPPEAFGHGDASGACREPAKGKMPA
;
A
#
# COMPACT_ATOMS: atom_id res chain seq x y z
N ALA A 1 -5.72 -27.84 22.14
CA ALA A 1 -6.50 -28.71 21.22
C ALA A 1 -7.00 -27.96 19.98
N ARG A 2 -7.84 -26.92 20.12
CA ARG A 2 -8.44 -26.18 18.99
C ARG A 2 -7.42 -25.64 17.97
N ASN A 3 -6.35 -24.97 18.41
CA ASN A 3 -5.32 -24.45 17.49
C ASN A 3 -4.55 -25.53 16.74
N LEU A 4 -4.29 -26.65 17.40
CA LEU A 4 -3.56 -27.76 16.80
C LEU A 4 -4.42 -28.39 15.68
N VAL A 5 -5.73 -28.54 15.92
CA VAL A 5 -6.70 -28.97 14.91
C VAL A 5 -6.81 -27.95 13.77
N LEU A 6 -6.93 -26.66 14.06
CA LEU A 6 -6.99 -25.60 13.04
C LEU A 6 -5.69 -25.48 12.23
N GLY A 7 -4.55 -25.68 12.88
CA GLY A 7 -3.21 -25.69 12.28
C GLY A 7 -3.04 -26.85 11.30
N LEU A 8 -3.38 -28.07 11.73
CA LEU A 8 -3.29 -29.28 10.91
C LEU A 8 -4.29 -29.28 9.75
N THR A 9 -5.53 -28.85 9.99
CA THR A 9 -6.59 -28.83 8.95
C THR A 9 -6.54 -27.58 8.07
N GLY A 10 -5.66 -26.62 8.38
CA GLY A 10 -5.64 -25.31 7.72
C GLY A 10 -6.95 -24.54 7.86
N ALA A 11 -7.72 -24.82 8.92
CA ALA A 11 -9.07 -24.28 9.17
C ALA A 11 -10.10 -24.55 8.06
N ARG A 12 -9.87 -25.52 7.16
CA ARG A 12 -10.76 -25.85 6.03
C ARG A 12 -12.19 -26.24 6.45
N TRP A 13 -12.37 -26.66 7.70
CA TRP A 13 -13.62 -27.20 8.23
C TRP A 13 -14.34 -26.20 9.15
N VAL A 14 -13.80 -24.99 9.28
CA VAL A 14 -14.47 -23.90 10.00
C VAL A 14 -15.57 -23.34 9.12
N ARG A 15 -16.79 -23.25 9.67
CA ARG A 15 -17.89 -22.51 9.04
C ARG A 15 -17.55 -21.03 9.05
N THR A 16 -17.49 -20.43 7.87
CA THR A 16 -17.16 -19.01 7.69
C THR A 16 -18.21 -18.33 6.82
N PRO A 17 -18.42 -17.00 7.00
CA PRO A 17 -19.24 -16.23 6.09
C PRO A 17 -18.59 -16.13 4.70
N GLY A 18 -19.42 -15.91 3.68
CA GLY A 18 -19.00 -15.75 2.30
C GLY A 18 -18.83 -17.06 1.52
N THR A 19 -18.47 -16.93 0.24
CA THR A 19 -18.28 -18.06 -0.69
C THR A 19 -16.92 -17.97 -1.40
N GLY A 20 -16.35 -19.12 -1.76
CA GLY A 20 -15.12 -19.19 -2.54
C GLY A 20 -13.90 -18.60 -1.82
N ILE A 21 -13.27 -17.60 -2.45
CA ILE A 21 -12.01 -17.02 -1.98
C ILE A 21 -12.14 -16.26 -0.65
N VAL A 22 -13.29 -15.61 -0.43
CA VAL A 22 -13.61 -14.87 0.80
C VAL A 22 -13.70 -15.83 1.99
N ALA A 23 -14.43 -16.92 1.82
CA ALA A 23 -14.57 -17.97 2.83
C ALA A 23 -13.20 -18.55 3.23
N HIS A 24 -12.31 -18.76 2.25
CA HIS A 24 -10.95 -19.25 2.51
C HIS A 24 -10.13 -18.28 3.37
N TYR A 25 -10.22 -16.97 3.10
CA TYR A 25 -9.51 -15.98 3.92
C TYR A 25 -10.07 -15.89 5.34
N TYR A 26 -11.39 -15.97 5.52
CA TYR A 26 -11.98 -16.05 6.85
C TYR A 26 -11.50 -17.28 7.63
N GLN A 27 -11.30 -18.41 6.96
CA GLN A 27 -10.74 -19.61 7.61
C GLN A 27 -9.30 -19.35 8.09
N GLN A 28 -8.46 -18.74 7.23
CA GLN A 28 -7.10 -18.40 7.61
C GLN A 28 -7.04 -17.36 8.74
N LEU A 29 -7.90 -16.35 8.72
CA LEU A 29 -8.01 -15.36 9.79
C LEU A 29 -8.45 -16.00 11.11
N THR A 30 -9.41 -16.91 11.06
CA THR A 30 -9.84 -17.67 12.25
C THR A 30 -8.69 -18.49 12.82
N ARG A 31 -7.89 -19.14 11.96
CA ARG A 31 -6.69 -19.87 12.38
C ARG A 31 -5.66 -18.95 13.02
N THR A 32 -5.31 -17.86 12.35
CA THR A 32 -4.31 -16.89 12.82
C THR A 32 -4.74 -16.21 14.11
N SER A 33 -6.02 -15.87 14.26
CA SER A 33 -6.61 -15.32 15.50
C SER A 33 -6.51 -16.31 16.67
N ALA A 34 -6.84 -17.57 16.42
CA ALA A 34 -6.73 -18.60 17.45
C ALA A 34 -5.26 -18.80 17.86
N SER A 35 -4.33 -18.81 16.90
CA SER A 35 -2.88 -18.84 17.15
C SER A 35 -2.39 -17.63 17.95
N LEU A 36 -2.91 -16.44 17.68
CA LEU A 36 -2.58 -15.22 18.43
C LEU A 36 -3.03 -15.34 19.88
N ALA A 37 -4.26 -15.80 20.14
CA ALA A 37 -4.77 -15.99 21.48
C ALA A 37 -3.86 -16.94 22.29
N LEU A 38 -3.50 -18.09 21.72
CA LEU A 38 -2.57 -19.03 22.37
C LEU A 38 -1.19 -18.42 22.62
N ALA A 39 -0.63 -17.71 21.63
CA ALA A 39 0.68 -17.08 21.79
C ALA A 39 0.63 -16.03 22.90
N ALA A 40 -0.42 -15.20 22.94
CA ALA A 40 -0.63 -14.19 23.96
C ALA A 40 -0.77 -14.82 25.35
N ASP A 41 -1.61 -15.84 25.52
CA ASP A 41 -1.79 -16.54 26.79
C ASP A 41 -0.47 -17.13 27.30
N VAL A 42 0.28 -17.84 26.45
CA VAL A 42 1.57 -18.43 26.83
C VAL A 42 2.60 -17.35 27.16
N VAL A 43 2.65 -16.26 26.38
CA VAL A 43 3.54 -15.13 26.66
C VAL A 43 3.20 -14.47 28.00
N MET A 44 1.92 -14.24 28.29
CA MET A 44 1.47 -13.67 29.55
C MET A 44 1.75 -14.58 30.74
N ILE A 45 1.53 -15.90 30.61
CA ILE A 45 1.83 -16.88 31.66
C ILE A 45 3.33 -16.94 31.96
N THR A 46 4.17 -16.89 30.93
CA THR A 46 5.61 -17.18 31.06
C THR A 46 6.43 -15.94 31.42
N LEU A 47 6.03 -14.77 30.91
CA LEU A 47 6.72 -13.51 31.14
C LEU A 47 6.03 -12.66 32.21
N GLY A 48 4.71 -12.76 32.36
CA GLY A 48 3.93 -12.00 33.33
C GLY A 48 4.20 -10.50 33.20
N GLY A 49 4.41 -9.82 34.34
CA GLY A 49 4.74 -8.39 34.39
C GLY A 49 6.04 -7.99 33.69
N ARG A 50 6.94 -8.95 33.37
CA ARG A 50 8.16 -8.67 32.58
C ARG A 50 7.84 -8.34 31.13
N LEU A 51 6.68 -8.76 30.63
CA LEU A 51 6.23 -8.44 29.27
C LEU A 51 6.16 -6.93 29.04
N LYS A 52 5.74 -6.16 30.06
CA LYS A 52 5.71 -4.69 30.00
C LYS A 52 7.10 -4.07 29.79
N ARG A 53 8.16 -4.74 30.23
CA ARG A 53 9.55 -4.31 30.03
C ARG A 53 10.14 -4.83 28.70
N LEU A 54 9.48 -5.79 28.05
CA LEU A 54 9.90 -6.39 26.78
C LEU A 54 9.04 -5.84 25.64
N GLU A 55 9.11 -4.53 25.44
CA GLU A 55 8.27 -3.76 24.52
C GLU A 55 8.28 -4.33 23.10
N ARG A 56 9.43 -4.82 22.60
CA ARG A 56 9.53 -5.44 21.27
C ARG A 56 8.68 -6.71 21.12
N LEU A 57 8.53 -7.53 22.17
CA LEU A 57 7.69 -8.73 22.11
C LEU A 57 6.20 -8.35 22.12
N SER A 58 5.83 -7.37 22.94
CA SER A 58 4.48 -6.83 22.97
C SER A 58 4.11 -6.17 21.64
N ALA A 59 5.05 -5.44 21.02
CA ALA A 59 4.87 -4.82 19.72
C ALA A 59 4.55 -5.86 18.64
N ARG A 60 5.28 -6.98 18.59
CA ARG A 60 5.02 -8.06 17.63
C ARG A 60 3.67 -8.74 17.79
N LEU A 61 3.20 -8.92 19.03
CA LEU A 61 1.83 -9.38 19.27
C LEU A 61 0.81 -8.36 18.75
N GLY A 62 1.09 -7.07 18.97
CA GLY A 62 0.32 -5.95 18.42
C GLY A 62 0.30 -5.91 16.89
N ASP A 63 1.43 -6.22 16.23
CA ASP A 63 1.53 -6.28 14.77
C ASP A 63 0.62 -7.39 14.22
N VAL A 64 0.68 -8.60 14.78
CA VAL A 64 -0.21 -9.70 14.38
C VAL A 64 -1.68 -9.30 14.55
N LEU A 65 -2.03 -8.69 15.69
CA LEU A 65 -3.40 -8.22 15.93
C LEU A 65 -3.83 -7.16 14.90
N SER A 66 -2.93 -6.23 14.59
CA SER A 66 -3.17 -5.16 13.62
C SER A 66 -3.41 -5.74 12.22
N TYR A 67 -2.58 -6.70 11.78
CA TYR A 67 -2.75 -7.35 10.49
C TYR A 67 -4.05 -8.17 10.42
N LEU A 68 -4.41 -8.89 11.48
CA LEU A 68 -5.71 -9.57 11.58
C LEU A 68 -6.88 -8.59 11.45
N TYR A 69 -6.81 -7.45 12.14
CA TYR A 69 -7.83 -6.42 12.09
C TYR A 69 -7.97 -5.84 10.67
N LEU A 70 -6.86 -5.41 10.06
CA LEU A 70 -6.84 -4.85 8.70
C LEU A 70 -7.37 -5.84 7.67
N ALA A 71 -7.02 -7.13 7.78
CA ALA A 71 -7.48 -8.14 6.84
C ALA A 71 -8.98 -8.44 7.01
N SER A 72 -9.47 -8.41 8.26
CA SER A 72 -10.89 -8.55 8.55
C SER A 72 -11.70 -7.35 8.03
N ALA A 73 -11.17 -6.13 8.19
CA ALA A 73 -11.76 -4.92 7.64
C ALA A 73 -11.80 -4.93 6.11
N ALA A 74 -10.73 -5.40 5.45
CA ALA A 74 -10.68 -5.52 4.00
C ALA A 74 -11.75 -6.50 3.48
N LEU A 75 -11.91 -7.66 4.12
CA LEU A 75 -12.97 -8.62 3.78
C LEU A 75 -14.37 -8.03 4.01
N LYS A 76 -14.59 -7.44 5.19
CA LYS A 76 -15.88 -6.85 5.54
C LYS A 76 -16.29 -5.76 4.54
N ARG A 77 -15.37 -4.86 4.19
CA ARG A 77 -15.59 -3.82 3.19
C ARG A 77 -15.91 -4.41 1.82
N PHE A 78 -15.21 -5.46 1.40
CA PHE A 78 -15.48 -6.13 0.13
C PHE A 78 -16.87 -6.77 0.08
N GLU A 79 -17.29 -7.43 1.17
CA GLU A 79 -18.63 -8.00 1.29
C GLU A 79 -19.72 -6.92 1.29
N ASP A 80 -19.53 -5.85 2.08
CA ASP A 80 -20.48 -4.72 2.17
C ASP A 80 -20.66 -4.00 0.83
N GLN A 81 -19.62 -3.96 0.01
CA GLN A 81 -19.67 -3.36 -1.34
C GLN A 81 -20.26 -4.30 -2.40
N GLY A 82 -20.78 -5.48 -2.01
CA GLY A 82 -21.44 -6.43 -2.90
C GLY A 82 -20.49 -7.44 -3.57
N SER A 83 -19.29 -7.66 -3.03
CA SER A 83 -18.32 -8.65 -3.51
C SER A 83 -17.95 -8.52 -5.00
N LYS A 84 -17.75 -7.28 -5.47
CA LYS A 84 -17.53 -6.95 -6.88
C LYS A 84 -16.27 -7.61 -7.43
N ASP A 85 -16.39 -8.26 -8.58
CA ASP A 85 -15.29 -8.98 -9.22
C ASP A 85 -14.08 -8.10 -9.57
N ALA A 86 -14.33 -6.84 -9.87
CA ALA A 86 -13.28 -5.85 -10.15
C ALA A 86 -12.37 -5.59 -8.94
N ASP A 87 -12.86 -5.77 -7.71
CA ASP A 87 -12.11 -5.48 -6.48
C ASP A 87 -11.40 -6.73 -5.93
N ARG A 88 -11.69 -7.92 -6.48
CA ARG A 88 -11.08 -9.19 -6.07
C ARG A 88 -9.54 -9.15 -6.08
N PRO A 89 -8.85 -8.55 -7.07
CA PRO A 89 -7.39 -8.49 -7.07
C PRO A 89 -6.84 -7.68 -5.89
N LEU A 90 -7.50 -6.57 -5.54
CA LEU A 90 -7.12 -5.74 -4.39
C LEU A 90 -7.28 -6.54 -3.09
N LEU A 91 -8.44 -7.17 -2.90
CA LEU A 91 -8.70 -8.01 -1.72
C LEU A 91 -7.68 -9.16 -1.60
N HIS A 92 -7.46 -9.90 -2.69
CA HIS A 92 -6.56 -11.05 -2.70
C HIS A 92 -5.13 -10.64 -2.34
N TRP A 93 -4.66 -9.52 -2.90
CA TRP A 93 -3.36 -8.96 -2.57
C TRP A 93 -3.26 -8.56 -1.10
N SER A 94 -4.22 -7.78 -0.59
CA SER A 94 -4.24 -7.31 0.80
C SER A 94 -4.28 -8.46 1.80
N CYS A 95 -5.17 -9.44 1.61
CA CYS A 95 -5.29 -10.57 2.53
C CYS A 95 -4.03 -11.44 2.54
N ARG A 96 -3.39 -11.66 1.39
CA ARG A 96 -2.12 -12.42 1.32
C ARG A 96 -1.01 -11.70 2.04
N GLU A 97 -0.83 -10.41 1.77
CA GLU A 97 0.21 -9.61 2.39
C GLU A 97 0.04 -9.56 3.92
N LEU A 98 -1.18 -9.33 4.40
CA LEU A 98 -1.45 -9.24 5.83
C LEU A 98 -1.29 -10.60 6.54
N LEU A 99 -1.67 -11.71 5.92
CA LEU A 99 -1.41 -13.05 6.46
C LEU A 99 0.07 -13.40 6.46
N TYR A 100 0.80 -13.02 5.40
CA TYR A 100 2.24 -13.19 5.32
C TYR A 100 2.96 -12.38 6.40
N ARG A 101 2.65 -11.09 6.56
CA ARG A 101 3.22 -10.25 7.64
C ARG A 101 2.89 -10.76 9.03
N SER A 102 1.66 -11.26 9.24
CA SER A 102 1.29 -11.93 10.49
C SER A 102 2.20 -13.13 10.78
N GLN A 103 2.54 -13.92 9.76
CA GLN A 103 3.46 -15.04 9.89
C GLN A 103 4.85 -14.61 10.33
N ILE A 104 5.38 -13.56 9.70
CA ILE A 104 6.71 -13.03 10.00
C ILE A 104 6.74 -12.49 11.42
N ALA A 105 5.72 -11.73 11.84
CA ALA A 105 5.61 -11.24 13.20
C ALA A 105 5.55 -12.38 14.24
N PHE A 106 4.84 -13.48 13.97
CA PHE A 106 4.89 -14.68 14.82
C PHE A 106 6.26 -15.34 14.85
N ASP A 107 6.90 -15.53 13.70
CA ASP A 107 8.23 -16.14 13.61
C ASP A 107 9.26 -15.32 14.41
N GLU A 108 9.22 -14.00 14.25
CA GLU A 108 10.05 -13.08 15.01
C GLU A 108 9.76 -13.10 16.52
N LEU A 109 8.49 -13.16 16.90
CA LEU A 109 8.07 -13.32 18.30
C LEU A 109 8.74 -14.57 18.88
N PHE A 110 8.56 -15.74 18.25
CA PHE A 110 9.10 -17.01 18.74
C PHE A 110 10.63 -17.01 18.77
N LYS A 111 11.30 -16.44 17.76
CA LYS A 111 12.76 -16.30 17.72
C LYS A 111 13.34 -15.45 18.86
N ASN A 112 12.53 -14.59 19.49
CA ASN A 112 13.00 -13.68 20.53
C ASN A 112 12.39 -13.97 21.91
N LEU A 113 11.67 -15.07 22.07
CA LEU A 113 11.23 -15.51 23.40
C LEU A 113 12.45 -15.93 24.24
N PRO A 114 12.54 -15.48 25.51
CA PRO A 114 13.66 -15.82 26.38
C PRO A 114 13.82 -17.32 26.64
N ASN A 115 12.71 -18.07 26.71
CA ASN A 115 12.72 -19.51 26.90
C ASN A 115 12.57 -20.23 25.55
N ARG A 116 13.64 -20.90 25.12
CA ARG A 116 13.72 -21.62 23.84
C ARG A 116 12.80 -22.83 23.75
N TRP A 117 12.55 -23.52 24.84
CA TRP A 117 11.62 -24.65 24.86
C TRP A 117 10.19 -24.19 24.59
N ILE A 118 9.77 -23.09 25.23
CA ILE A 118 8.47 -22.48 24.99
C ILE A 118 8.38 -21.97 23.55
N ALA A 119 9.44 -21.37 23.02
CA ALA A 119 9.48 -20.90 21.63
C ALA A 119 9.25 -22.04 20.62
N ILE A 120 9.95 -23.17 20.80
CA ILE A 120 9.80 -24.33 19.93
C ILE A 120 8.40 -24.93 20.07
N ALA A 121 7.87 -25.07 21.29
CA ALA A 121 6.53 -25.58 21.53
C ALA A 121 5.46 -24.70 20.86
N LEU A 122 5.54 -23.37 21.04
CA LEU A 122 4.63 -22.43 20.37
C LEU A 122 4.73 -22.50 18.85
N ARG A 123 5.95 -22.56 18.30
CA ARG A 123 6.17 -22.71 16.86
C ARG A 123 5.49 -23.97 16.32
N MET A 124 5.63 -25.11 17.01
CA MET A 124 5.00 -26.37 16.61
C MET A 124 3.47 -26.33 16.72
N LEU A 125 2.93 -25.61 17.70
CA LEU A 125 1.48 -25.47 17.88
C LEU A 125 0.84 -24.52 16.88
N VAL A 126 1.53 -23.42 16.54
CA VAL A 126 1.03 -22.38 15.64
C VAL A 126 1.29 -22.74 14.17
N PHE A 127 2.45 -23.32 13.87
CA PHE A 127 2.89 -23.70 12.52
C PHE A 127 3.30 -25.19 12.47
N PRO A 128 2.38 -26.13 12.73
CA PRO A 128 2.71 -27.57 12.75
C PRO A 128 3.24 -28.08 11.40
N LEU A 129 2.76 -27.48 10.31
CA LEU A 129 3.17 -27.79 8.93
C LEU A 129 4.14 -26.74 8.36
N GLY A 130 4.76 -25.94 9.24
CA GLY A 130 5.62 -24.83 8.86
C GLY A 130 4.88 -23.57 8.43
N MET A 131 5.68 -22.61 7.94
CA MET A 131 5.24 -21.33 7.39
C MET A 131 4.68 -21.55 5.98
N ARG A 132 3.39 -21.26 5.79
CA ARG A 132 2.63 -21.59 4.57
C ARG A 132 1.99 -20.38 3.89
N TYR A 133 2.01 -19.22 4.55
CA TYR A 133 1.56 -18.00 3.91
C TYR A 133 2.68 -17.50 3.01
N ASP A 134 2.33 -17.33 1.75
CA ASP A 134 3.20 -16.76 0.73
C ASP A 134 2.86 -15.28 0.55
N SER A 135 3.90 -14.46 0.37
CA SER A 135 3.81 -13.11 -0.17
C SER A 135 2.89 -13.07 -1.41
N PRO A 136 2.22 -11.94 -1.70
CA PRO A 136 1.63 -11.73 -3.02
C PRO A 136 2.65 -12.06 -4.12
N ASN A 137 2.17 -12.68 -5.20
CA ASN A 137 3.02 -13.02 -6.34
C ASN A 137 3.01 -11.90 -7.39
N ASP A 138 4.05 -11.86 -8.21
CA ASP A 138 4.22 -10.85 -9.28
C ASP A 138 2.99 -10.73 -10.19
N ALA A 139 2.28 -11.83 -10.43
CA ALA A 139 1.07 -11.82 -11.24
C ALA A 139 -0.06 -11.00 -10.60
N ASN A 140 -0.26 -11.14 -9.28
CA ASN A 140 -1.21 -10.32 -8.53
C ASN A 140 -0.72 -8.88 -8.41
N ASP A 141 0.57 -8.65 -8.15
CA ASP A 141 1.14 -7.30 -8.09
C ASP A 141 0.92 -6.54 -9.39
N ARG A 142 1.24 -7.17 -10.53
CA ARG A 142 0.99 -6.58 -11.85
C ARG A 142 -0.49 -6.34 -12.12
N ARG A 143 -1.40 -7.13 -11.55
CA ARG A 143 -2.85 -6.96 -11.72
C ARG A 143 -3.36 -5.78 -10.90
N VAL A 144 -2.90 -5.64 -9.66
CA VAL A 144 -3.21 -4.50 -8.79
C VAL A 144 -2.61 -3.21 -9.37
N ALA A 145 -1.34 -3.22 -9.76
CA ALA A 145 -0.69 -2.06 -10.37
C ALA A 145 -1.44 -1.58 -11.62
N ARG A 146 -1.80 -2.49 -12.54
CA ARG A 146 -2.59 -2.14 -13.72
C ARG A 146 -3.96 -1.56 -13.39
N LEU A 147 -4.59 -2.02 -12.32
CA LEU A 147 -5.88 -1.51 -11.86
C LEU A 147 -5.76 -0.10 -11.25
N LEU A 148 -4.67 0.17 -10.54
CA LEU A 148 -4.41 1.48 -9.91
C LEU A 148 -3.90 2.54 -10.90
N MET A 149 -3.15 2.13 -11.93
CA MET A 149 -2.62 3.01 -12.98
C MET A 149 -3.66 3.39 -14.06
N ARG A 150 -4.94 3.08 -13.84
CA ARG A 150 -6.02 3.43 -14.77
C ARG A 150 -7.23 3.96 -14.00
N PRO A 151 -7.88 5.03 -14.50
CA PRO A 151 -9.20 5.42 -14.04
C PRO A 151 -10.15 4.22 -14.16
N SER A 152 -10.74 3.80 -13.03
CA SER A 152 -11.63 2.66 -12.98
C SER A 152 -12.53 2.75 -11.77
N ALA A 153 -13.74 2.22 -11.87
CA ALA A 153 -14.68 2.22 -10.76
C ALA A 153 -14.14 1.51 -9.50
N ALA A 154 -13.20 0.56 -9.65
CA ALA A 154 -12.51 -0.09 -8.54
C ALA A 154 -11.57 0.87 -7.80
N ARG A 155 -10.84 1.70 -8.54
CA ARG A 155 -10.00 2.77 -7.99
C ARG A 155 -10.85 3.84 -7.33
N ASP A 156 -11.94 4.28 -7.98
CA ASP A 156 -12.83 5.31 -7.45
C ASP A 156 -13.44 4.88 -6.10
N ARG A 157 -13.85 3.61 -5.98
CA ARG A 157 -14.28 3.02 -4.70
C ARG A 157 -13.16 2.95 -3.67
N LEU A 158 -11.93 2.65 -4.10
CA LEU A 158 -10.78 2.57 -3.20
C LEU A 158 -10.42 3.94 -2.61
N THR A 159 -10.57 4.99 -3.40
CA THR A 159 -10.32 6.38 -3.00
C THR A 159 -11.58 7.10 -2.51
N GLU A 160 -12.67 6.37 -2.27
CA GLU A 160 -13.91 6.96 -1.75
C GLU A 160 -13.64 7.62 -0.39
N GLY A 161 -14.01 8.90 -0.26
CA GLY A 161 -13.76 9.70 0.94
C GLY A 161 -12.37 10.35 0.99
N VAL A 162 -11.50 10.13 -0.01
CA VAL A 162 -10.25 10.88 -0.17
C VAL A 162 -10.56 12.19 -0.90
N TYR A 163 -10.15 13.31 -0.32
CA TYR A 163 -10.24 14.61 -0.99
C TYR A 163 -9.27 14.65 -2.17
N VAL A 164 -9.83 14.74 -3.38
CA VAL A 164 -9.09 15.02 -4.61
C VAL A 164 -9.36 16.47 -4.96
N GLY A 165 -8.36 17.31 -4.72
CA GLY A 165 -8.44 18.76 -4.91
C GLY A 165 -8.33 19.22 -6.36
N SER A 166 -8.05 20.51 -6.54
CA SER A 166 -7.81 21.09 -7.88
C SER A 166 -6.45 20.66 -8.44
N VAL A 167 -6.13 21.08 -9.66
CA VAL A 167 -4.80 20.88 -10.26
C VAL A 167 -3.70 21.58 -9.46
N ASP A 168 -4.02 22.49 -8.54
CA ASP A 168 -3.03 23.15 -7.68
C ASP A 168 -2.70 22.30 -6.43
N ASP A 169 -3.60 21.41 -6.03
CA ASP A 169 -3.43 20.51 -4.89
C ASP A 169 -2.54 19.30 -5.26
N PRO A 170 -1.63 18.84 -4.38
CA PRO A 170 -0.69 17.75 -4.72
C PRO A 170 -1.38 16.46 -5.22
N VAL A 171 -2.49 16.07 -4.60
CA VAL A 171 -3.26 14.89 -5.01
C VAL A 171 -3.97 15.14 -6.35
N GLY A 172 -4.45 16.36 -6.58
CA GLY A 172 -5.13 16.73 -7.83
C GLY A 172 -4.17 16.85 -9.01
N ARG A 173 -2.92 17.31 -8.80
CA ARG A 173 -1.84 17.26 -9.81
C ARG A 173 -1.61 15.85 -10.32
N VAL A 174 -1.42 14.90 -9.40
CA VAL A 174 -1.20 13.49 -9.73
C VAL A 174 -2.40 12.91 -10.48
N GLU A 175 -3.63 13.21 -10.04
CA GLU A 175 -4.84 12.75 -10.72
C GLU A 175 -5.00 13.36 -12.12
N HIS A 176 -4.68 14.65 -12.29
CA HIS A 176 -4.69 15.33 -13.58
C HIS A 176 -3.68 14.70 -14.55
N ALA A 177 -2.44 14.51 -14.09
CA ALA A 177 -1.38 13.86 -14.86
C ALA A 177 -1.77 12.43 -15.27
N LEU A 178 -2.38 11.65 -14.38
CA LEU A 178 -2.86 10.31 -14.69
C LEU A 178 -3.91 10.31 -15.82
N ARG A 179 -4.89 11.22 -15.75
CA ARG A 179 -5.95 11.31 -16.78
C ARG A 179 -5.37 11.66 -18.14
N LEU A 180 -4.47 12.65 -18.20
CA LEU A 180 -3.80 13.03 -19.44
C LEU A 180 -2.93 11.89 -19.98
N ALA A 181 -2.15 11.23 -19.12
CA ALA A 181 -1.29 10.11 -19.51
C ALA A 181 -2.10 8.94 -20.12
N VAL A 182 -3.28 8.65 -19.56
CA VAL A 182 -4.18 7.62 -20.09
C VAL A 182 -4.82 8.06 -21.41
N ALA A 183 -5.20 9.34 -21.54
CA ALA A 183 -5.78 9.88 -22.77
C ALA A 183 -4.81 9.79 -23.96
N VAL A 184 -3.51 10.05 -23.72
CA VAL A 184 -2.48 10.03 -24.77
C VAL A 184 -1.77 8.67 -24.93
N GLU A 185 -2.18 7.64 -24.18
CA GLU A 185 -1.47 6.35 -24.14
C GLU A 185 -1.33 5.71 -25.53
N SER A 186 -2.36 5.80 -26.38
CA SER A 186 -2.34 5.27 -27.74
C SER A 186 -1.35 6.00 -28.63
N VAL A 187 -1.31 7.34 -28.55
CA VAL A 187 -0.42 8.23 -29.31
C VAL A 187 1.02 8.03 -28.86
N MET A 188 1.27 8.01 -27.55
CA MET A 188 2.58 7.72 -26.97
C MET A 188 3.11 6.36 -27.47
N ARG A 189 2.25 5.34 -27.55
CA ARG A 189 2.61 4.03 -28.12
C ARG A 189 2.93 4.06 -29.63
N LYS A 190 2.40 5.02 -30.41
CA LYS A 190 2.80 5.23 -31.82
C LYS A 190 4.22 5.80 -31.88
N VAL A 191 4.49 6.87 -31.14
CA VAL A 191 5.81 7.53 -31.06
C VAL A 191 6.88 6.54 -30.58
N GLN A 192 6.60 5.77 -29.53
CA GLN A 192 7.51 4.73 -29.02
C GLN A 192 7.75 3.57 -29.99
N ARG A 193 6.80 3.29 -30.89
CA ARG A 193 7.03 2.31 -31.98
C ARG A 193 7.92 2.92 -33.06
N ALA A 194 7.68 4.18 -33.42
CA ALA A 194 8.49 4.90 -34.40
C ALA A 194 9.96 5.03 -33.96
N LEU A 195 10.20 5.37 -32.69
CA LEU A 195 11.54 5.39 -32.08
C LEU A 195 12.25 4.04 -32.20
N ARG A 196 11.58 2.95 -31.80
CA ARG A 196 12.16 1.60 -31.89
C ARG A 196 12.43 1.13 -33.32
N SER A 197 11.68 1.65 -34.30
CA SER A 197 11.93 1.37 -35.72
C SER A 197 13.00 2.27 -36.36
N GLY A 198 13.59 3.21 -35.62
CA GLY A 198 14.53 4.20 -36.17
C GLY A 198 13.87 5.28 -37.03
N LEU A 199 12.55 5.39 -36.99
CA LEU A 199 11.80 6.45 -37.67
C LEU A 199 11.82 7.77 -36.89
N ILE A 200 12.33 7.79 -35.67
CA ILE A 200 12.58 8.99 -34.89
C ILE A 200 13.96 8.76 -34.27
N GLU A 201 14.84 9.73 -34.40
CA GLU A 201 16.24 9.63 -33.94
C GLU A 201 16.54 10.65 -32.83
N ALA A 202 15.57 11.49 -32.49
CA ALA A 202 15.69 12.50 -31.44
C ALA A 202 15.84 11.91 -30.04
N ASP A 203 16.67 12.55 -29.22
CA ASP A 203 16.94 12.14 -27.83
C ASP A 203 15.96 12.76 -26.84
N THR A 204 15.51 14.01 -27.06
CA THR A 204 14.63 14.70 -26.12
C THR A 204 13.15 14.47 -26.42
N PRO A 205 12.27 14.40 -25.40
CA PRO A 205 10.83 14.18 -25.62
C PRO A 205 10.18 15.21 -26.55
N GLU A 206 10.58 16.48 -26.45
CA GLU A 206 10.06 17.56 -27.31
C GLU A 206 10.47 17.39 -28.77
N GLU A 207 11.75 17.07 -29.02
CA GLU A 207 12.24 16.80 -30.37
C GLU A 207 11.61 15.54 -30.98
N GLN A 208 11.35 14.52 -30.16
CA GLN A 208 10.65 13.30 -30.58
C GLN A 208 9.23 13.62 -31.06
N ILE A 209 8.50 14.48 -30.33
CA ILE A 209 7.16 14.93 -30.73
C ILE A 209 7.25 15.74 -32.03
N ALA A 210 8.20 16.67 -32.15
CA ALA A 210 8.38 17.48 -33.35
C ALA A 210 8.70 16.63 -34.60
N GLN A 211 9.60 15.65 -34.47
CA GLN A 211 9.91 14.71 -35.55
C GLN A 211 8.72 13.81 -35.89
N ALA A 212 7.93 13.39 -34.89
CA ALA A 212 6.74 12.57 -35.13
C ALA A 212 5.69 13.33 -35.96
N VAL A 213 5.48 14.62 -35.70
CA VAL A 213 4.60 15.49 -36.52
C VAL A 213 5.18 15.68 -37.91
N ALA A 214 6.48 16.01 -38.01
CA ALA A 214 7.14 16.23 -39.31
C ALA A 214 7.10 15.01 -40.23
N ARG A 215 7.13 13.81 -39.65
CA ARG A 215 7.03 12.53 -40.37
C ARG A 215 5.58 12.02 -40.50
N ALA A 216 4.58 12.84 -40.14
CA ALA A 216 3.15 12.53 -40.19
C ALA A 216 2.76 11.24 -39.45
N ILE A 217 3.47 10.92 -38.37
CA ILE A 217 3.20 9.76 -37.49
C ILE A 217 2.04 10.08 -36.53
N ILE A 218 1.95 11.34 -36.14
CA ILE A 218 0.91 11.94 -35.31
C ILE A 218 0.49 13.29 -35.90
N ASP A 219 -0.71 13.77 -35.58
CA ASP A 219 -1.17 15.11 -35.93
C ASP A 219 -0.81 16.15 -34.85
N GLU A 220 -1.09 17.44 -35.13
CA GLU A 220 -0.75 18.53 -34.21
C GLU A 220 -1.61 18.52 -32.93
N ASP A 221 -2.85 18.02 -33.00
CA ASP A 221 -3.73 17.89 -31.83
C ASP A 221 -3.23 16.77 -30.89
N GLU A 222 -2.83 15.63 -31.45
CA GLU A 222 -2.16 14.52 -30.78
C GLU A 222 -0.84 14.99 -30.14
N ALA A 223 -0.07 15.82 -30.85
CA ALA A 223 1.17 16.41 -30.34
C ALA A 223 0.93 17.38 -29.18
N ALA A 224 -0.08 18.26 -29.29
CA ALA A 224 -0.47 19.16 -28.21
C ALA A 224 -0.90 18.37 -26.95
N GLY A 225 -1.66 17.29 -27.13
CA GLY A 225 -2.03 16.37 -26.05
C GLY A 225 -0.81 15.74 -25.38
N LEU A 226 0.16 15.26 -26.15
CA LEU A 226 1.40 14.69 -25.62
C LEU A 226 2.21 15.71 -24.81
N ARG A 227 2.37 16.95 -25.32
CA ARG A 227 3.07 18.03 -24.60
C ARG A 227 2.38 18.37 -23.29
N ALA A 228 1.04 18.47 -23.29
CA ALA A 228 0.26 18.73 -22.08
C ALA A 228 0.42 17.60 -21.04
N ALA A 229 0.38 16.34 -21.48
CA ALA A 229 0.60 15.19 -20.61
C ALA A 229 2.03 15.14 -20.05
N ASP A 230 3.02 15.52 -20.85
CA ASP A 230 4.44 15.60 -20.43
C ASP A 230 4.63 16.68 -19.37
N ALA A 231 4.09 17.88 -19.60
CA ALA A 231 4.12 18.99 -18.66
C ALA A 231 3.43 18.63 -17.34
N ALA A 232 2.22 18.03 -17.38
CA ALA A 232 1.51 17.61 -16.17
C ALA A 232 2.26 16.49 -15.42
N ARG A 233 2.91 15.57 -16.13
CA ARG A 233 3.76 14.55 -15.51
C ARG A 233 4.96 15.18 -14.81
N PHE A 234 5.62 16.12 -15.48
CA PHE A 234 6.78 16.81 -14.91
C PHE A 234 6.41 17.62 -13.67
N ASP A 235 5.31 18.37 -13.72
CA ASP A 235 4.77 19.10 -12.57
C ASP A 235 4.44 18.17 -11.39
N ALA A 236 3.84 17.00 -11.64
CA ALA A 236 3.51 16.05 -10.59
C ALA A 236 4.73 15.34 -9.96
N ILE A 237 5.87 15.28 -10.67
CA ILE A 237 7.12 14.65 -10.18
C ILE A 237 8.03 15.68 -9.50
N THR A 238 7.95 16.94 -9.92
CA THR A 238 8.79 18.02 -9.39
C THR A 238 8.49 18.21 -7.92
N VAL A 239 9.53 18.09 -7.10
CA VAL A 239 9.47 18.39 -5.66
C VAL A 239 9.63 19.90 -5.49
N ASP A 240 8.92 20.48 -4.53
CA ASP A 240 9.07 21.89 -4.18
C ASP A 240 10.55 22.24 -3.98
N GLU A 241 11.06 23.15 -4.81
CA GLU A 241 12.41 23.68 -4.68
C GLU A 241 12.40 24.79 -3.64
N PHE A 242 12.89 24.47 -2.45
CA PHE A 242 13.03 25.46 -1.38
C PHE A 242 14.37 26.18 -1.54
N PRO A 243 14.36 27.51 -1.67
CA PRO A 243 15.62 28.27 -1.71
C PRO A 243 16.37 28.10 -0.37
N PRO A 244 17.71 28.21 -0.35
CA PRO A 244 18.51 28.08 0.87
C PRO A 244 18.03 29.01 2.01
N GLU A 245 17.49 30.19 1.66
CA GLU A 245 16.95 31.14 2.64
C GLU A 245 15.69 30.63 3.38
N ALA A 246 14.95 29.66 2.80
CA ALA A 246 13.78 29.05 3.44
C ALA A 246 14.18 28.11 4.60
N PHE A 247 15.42 27.61 4.58
CA PHE A 247 16.03 26.85 5.67
C PHE A 247 16.87 27.80 6.53
N GLY A 248 16.21 28.79 7.14
CA GLY A 248 16.89 29.77 7.97
C GLY A 248 17.82 29.10 8.98
N HIS A 249 19.14 29.26 8.80
CA HIS A 249 20.04 29.27 9.93
C HIS A 249 19.64 30.50 10.74
N GLY A 250 18.88 30.28 11.81
CA GLY A 250 18.62 31.32 12.79
C GLY A 250 19.95 31.84 13.28
N ASP A 251 20.37 33.00 12.78
CA ASP A 251 21.37 33.82 13.42
C ASP A 251 20.88 34.04 14.86
N ALA A 252 21.55 33.40 15.81
CA ALA A 252 21.37 33.58 17.24
C ALA A 252 21.86 34.96 17.71
N SER A 253 21.55 36.01 16.95
CA SER A 253 21.96 37.40 17.16
C SER A 253 20.90 38.40 16.70
N GLY A 254 19.62 38.04 16.78
CA GLY A 254 18.51 38.96 16.57
C GLY A 254 17.83 39.30 17.90
N ALA A 255 18.16 40.47 18.45
CA ALA A 255 17.66 41.01 19.72
C ALA A 255 16.17 40.73 19.99
N CYS A 256 15.89 40.36 21.24
CA CYS A 256 14.56 40.35 21.85
C CYS A 256 13.86 41.69 21.57
N ARG A 257 12.98 41.73 20.55
CA ARG A 257 12.09 42.88 20.32
C ARG A 257 10.97 42.80 21.34
N GLU A 258 10.99 43.70 22.31
CA GLU A 258 9.88 43.92 23.24
C GLU A 258 8.56 44.13 22.47
N PRO A 259 7.44 43.58 22.96
CA PRO A 259 6.14 43.84 22.36
C PRO A 259 5.73 45.30 22.61
N ALA A 260 5.43 46.01 21.52
CA ALA A 260 4.92 47.36 21.54
C ALA A 260 3.62 47.45 22.37
N LYS A 261 3.63 48.28 23.42
CA LYS A 261 2.44 48.62 24.21
C LYS A 261 1.48 49.47 23.36
N GLY A 262 0.49 48.81 22.76
CA GLY A 262 -0.70 49.48 22.21
C GLY A 262 -1.63 49.93 23.35
N LYS A 263 -1.90 51.24 23.42
CA LYS A 263 -2.96 51.83 24.27
C LYS A 263 -4.32 51.24 23.86
N MET A 264 -5.07 50.73 24.84
CA MET A 264 -6.49 50.41 24.70
C MET A 264 -7.33 51.64 25.07
N PRO A 265 -8.39 52.00 24.32
CA PRO A 265 -9.21 53.17 24.62
C PRO A 265 -10.29 52.88 25.68
N ALA A 266 -10.22 53.64 26.78
CA ALA A 266 -11.29 54.32 27.53
C ALA A 266 -10.77 54.61 28.95
#